data_AF-N9KZE1-F1
#
_entry.id   AF-N9KZE1-F1
#
_cell.length_a   1.000
_cell.length_b   1.000
_cell.length_c   1.000
_cell.angle_alpha   90.00
_cell.angle_beta   90.00
_cell.angle_gamma   90.00
#
_symmetry.space_group_name_H-M   'P 1'
#
loop_
_entity.id
_entity.type
_entity.pdbx_description
1 polymer ?
#
loop_
_entity_poly.entity_id
_entity_poly.type
_entity_poly.pdbx_seq_one_letter_code
_entity_poly.pdbx_strand_id
1 'polypeptide(L)'
;MAERLRERCILSFDGMNTAGSANAYRYFTLSADGRVDGIKVKSDEETPCFLDIVITQIGSENGEASEELVQIVQTALDPDTVRPVGDRPIVKSSIATNYQIEAVLYVGKNAEDALLLEAANIRLDKYIKNAQKNGESIYLSAIYAALHVDGIERVEIISPTADLVMDSYHHPYCTTKNITVGGVI
;
A
#
# COMPACT_ATOMS: atom_id res chain seq x y z
N MET A 1 -4.53 -1.84 -14.09
CA MET A 1 -5.75 -2.64 -14.39
C MET A 1 -5.43 -4.12 -14.56
N ALA A 2 -4.45 -4.49 -15.40
CA ALA A 2 -4.08 -5.90 -15.63
C ALA A 2 -3.67 -6.68 -14.36
N GLU A 3 -2.86 -6.09 -13.47
CA GLU A 3 -2.36 -6.82 -12.27
C GLU A 3 -3.47 -7.15 -11.26
N ARG A 4 -4.41 -6.23 -11.02
CA ARG A 4 -5.55 -6.49 -10.10
C ARG A 4 -6.50 -7.56 -10.63
N LEU A 5 -6.71 -7.59 -11.94
CA LEU A 5 -7.50 -8.65 -12.56
C LEU A 5 -6.81 -10.01 -12.37
N ARG A 6 -5.48 -10.04 -12.55
CA ARG A 6 -4.68 -11.25 -12.31
C ARG A 6 -4.77 -11.71 -10.84
N GLU A 7 -4.65 -10.81 -9.88
CA GLU A 7 -4.80 -11.13 -8.45
C GLU A 7 -6.17 -11.76 -8.16
N ARG A 8 -7.25 -11.16 -8.66
CA ARG A 8 -8.61 -11.70 -8.50
C ARG A 8 -8.77 -13.09 -9.11
N CYS A 9 -8.16 -13.36 -10.26
CA CYS A 9 -8.19 -14.68 -10.88
C CYS A 9 -7.51 -15.73 -10.00
N ILE A 10 -6.35 -15.41 -9.41
CA ILE A 10 -5.64 -16.34 -8.51
C ILE A 10 -6.46 -16.59 -7.23
N LEU A 11 -6.99 -15.52 -6.63
CA LEU A 11 -7.78 -15.59 -5.40
C LEU A 11 -9.15 -16.30 -5.57
N SER A 12 -9.61 -16.53 -6.80
CA SER A 12 -10.91 -17.18 -7.05
C SER A 12 -10.98 -18.60 -6.48
N PHE A 13 -9.86 -19.32 -6.41
CA PHE A 13 -9.79 -20.64 -5.78
C PHE A 13 -9.94 -20.55 -4.26
N ASP A 14 -9.42 -19.48 -3.63
CA ASP A 14 -9.61 -19.22 -2.21
C ASP A 14 -11.08 -18.87 -1.90
N GLY A 15 -11.80 -18.27 -2.85
CA GLY A 15 -13.25 -18.02 -2.73
C GLY A 15 -14.09 -19.31 -2.69
N MET A 16 -13.56 -20.45 -3.14
CA MET A 16 -14.21 -21.77 -3.01
C MET A 16 -13.96 -22.42 -1.65
N ASN A 17 -13.17 -21.79 -0.78
CA ASN A 17 -12.88 -22.28 0.56
C ASN A 17 -14.07 -22.07 1.50
N THR A 18 -14.48 -23.12 2.19
CA THR A 18 -15.59 -23.09 3.16
C THR A 18 -15.18 -22.58 4.55
N ALA A 19 -13.88 -22.58 4.86
CA ALA A 19 -13.35 -22.31 6.21
C ALA A 19 -12.99 -20.84 6.49
N GLY A 20 -13.38 -19.89 5.64
CA GLY A 20 -13.19 -18.45 5.88
C GLY A 20 -11.73 -18.00 6.02
N SER A 21 -10.87 -18.40 5.08
CA SER A 21 -9.47 -17.93 5.09
C SER A 21 -9.38 -16.42 4.84
N ALA A 22 -8.29 -15.80 5.29
CA ALA A 22 -8.02 -14.38 5.01
C ALA A 22 -8.07 -14.07 3.50
N ASN A 23 -7.64 -15.00 2.64
CA ASN A 23 -7.70 -14.81 1.19
C ASN A 23 -9.12 -14.91 0.63
N ALA A 24 -10.00 -15.73 1.21
CA ALA A 24 -11.41 -15.77 0.84
C ALA A 24 -12.06 -14.40 1.08
N TYR A 25 -11.85 -13.81 2.26
CA TYR A 25 -12.31 -12.45 2.56
C TYR A 25 -11.74 -11.40 1.61
N ARG A 26 -10.46 -11.50 1.25
CA ARG A 26 -9.85 -10.62 0.22
C ARG A 26 -10.55 -10.77 -1.13
N TYR A 27 -10.84 -11.99 -1.56
CA TYR A 27 -11.53 -12.24 -2.82
C TYR A 27 -12.92 -11.61 -2.88
N PHE A 28 -13.75 -11.85 -1.86
CA PHE A 28 -15.11 -11.29 -1.82
C PHE A 28 -15.10 -9.77 -1.71
N THR A 29 -14.15 -9.21 -0.95
CA THR A 29 -13.95 -7.76 -0.83
C THR A 29 -13.56 -7.13 -2.18
N LEU A 30 -12.58 -7.69 -2.91
CA LEU A 30 -12.22 -7.20 -4.27
C LEU A 30 -13.32 -7.39 -5.31
N SER A 31 -14.22 -8.35 -5.07
CA SER A 31 -15.30 -8.67 -6.00
C SER A 31 -16.55 -7.83 -5.78
N ALA A 32 -16.72 -7.25 -4.58
CA ALA A 32 -17.86 -6.40 -4.24
C ALA A 32 -17.93 -5.13 -5.09
N ASP A 33 -16.81 -4.43 -5.28
CA ASP A 33 -16.76 -3.19 -6.05
C ASP A 33 -15.37 -3.01 -6.71
N GLY A 34 -15.34 -2.48 -7.94
CA GLY A 34 -14.10 -2.25 -8.68
C GLY A 34 -13.24 -1.09 -8.18
N ARG A 35 -13.75 -0.28 -7.23
CA ARG A 35 -13.04 0.83 -6.57
C ARG A 35 -12.11 0.36 -5.45
N VAL A 36 -12.28 -0.85 -4.93
CA VAL A 36 -11.41 -1.39 -3.87
C VAL A 36 -9.99 -1.64 -4.41
N ASP A 37 -8.97 -1.14 -3.71
CA ASP A 37 -7.55 -1.33 -4.09
C ASP A 37 -6.82 -2.27 -3.13
N GLY A 38 -6.50 -1.78 -1.93
CA GLY A 38 -5.76 -2.51 -0.90
C GLY A 38 -6.70 -3.11 0.12
N ILE A 39 -6.38 -4.32 0.57
CA ILE A 39 -7.16 -5.03 1.58
C ILE A 39 -6.21 -5.67 2.59
N LYS A 40 -6.51 -5.47 3.87
CA LYS A 40 -5.90 -6.20 4.97
C LYS A 40 -6.99 -6.85 5.78
N VAL A 41 -6.86 -8.14 6.04
CA VAL A 41 -7.75 -8.87 6.95
C VAL A 41 -6.96 -9.09 8.23
N LYS A 42 -7.51 -8.63 9.35
CA LYS A 42 -6.93 -8.77 10.68
C LYS A 42 -7.93 -9.48 11.57
N SER A 43 -7.51 -10.60 12.16
CA SER A 43 -8.21 -11.24 13.28
C SER A 43 -7.71 -10.67 14.59
N ASP A 44 -8.62 -10.38 15.51
CA ASP A 44 -8.26 -10.05 16.89
C ASP A 44 -7.89 -11.34 17.65
N GLU A 45 -6.77 -11.34 18.38
CA GLU A 45 -6.33 -12.52 19.15
C GLU A 45 -7.19 -12.74 20.40
N GLU A 46 -7.68 -11.67 21.03
CA GLU A 46 -8.54 -11.75 22.22
C GLU A 46 -9.96 -12.14 21.84
N THR A 47 -10.44 -11.69 20.67
CA THR A 47 -11.78 -11.99 20.17
C THR A 47 -11.75 -12.56 18.75
N PRO A 48 -11.40 -13.85 18.58
CA PRO A 48 -11.07 -14.46 17.27
C PRO A 48 -12.20 -14.48 16.25
N CYS A 49 -13.45 -14.33 16.69
CA CYS A 49 -14.61 -14.26 15.80
C CYS A 49 -14.77 -12.89 15.11
N PHE A 50 -14.14 -11.83 15.63
CA PHE A 50 -14.25 -10.48 15.07
C PHE A 50 -13.08 -10.25 14.10
N LEU A 51 -13.44 -9.96 12.86
CA LEU A 51 -12.49 -9.75 11.78
C LEU A 51 -12.58 -8.30 11.32
N ASP A 52 -11.47 -7.59 11.36
CA ASP A 52 -11.36 -6.27 10.77
C ASP A 52 -10.87 -6.38 9.32
N ILE A 53 -11.66 -5.84 8.39
CA ILE A 53 -11.36 -5.82 6.96
C ILE A 53 -11.08 -4.37 6.59
N VAL A 54 -9.80 -4.04 6.49
CA VAL A 54 -9.33 -2.68 6.23
C VAL A 54 -9.13 -2.51 4.73
N ILE A 55 -9.84 -1.55 4.14
CA ILE A 55 -9.84 -1.30 2.69
C ILE A 55 -9.32 0.09 2.31
N THR A 56 -8.71 0.20 1.14
CA THR A 56 -8.43 1.47 0.46
C THR A 56 -9.19 1.59 -0.84
N GLN A 57 -9.34 2.82 -1.33
CA GLN A 57 -10.11 3.15 -2.51
C GLN A 57 -9.25 3.80 -3.60
N ILE A 58 -9.43 3.31 -4.82
CA ILE A 58 -8.87 3.89 -6.04
C ILE A 58 -9.56 5.21 -6.33
N GLY A 59 -8.78 6.23 -6.65
CA GLY A 59 -9.30 7.54 -7.05
C GLY A 59 -9.78 8.41 -5.89
N SER A 60 -9.61 7.94 -4.65
CA SER A 60 -9.63 8.80 -3.46
C SER A 60 -8.34 9.65 -3.43
N GLU A 61 -8.44 10.86 -2.87
CA GLU A 61 -7.30 11.80 -2.79
C GLU A 61 -6.13 11.18 -2.02
N ASN A 62 -6.44 10.59 -0.86
CA ASN A 62 -5.45 10.05 0.08
C ASN A 62 -5.43 8.51 0.12
N GLY A 63 -6.31 7.86 -0.64
CA GLY A 63 -6.48 6.39 -0.63
C GLY A 63 -7.53 5.88 0.36
N GLU A 64 -8.07 6.74 1.22
CA GLU A 64 -9.13 6.38 2.15
C GLU A 64 -10.44 6.03 1.41
N ALA A 65 -11.13 5.00 1.89
CA ALA A 65 -12.42 4.57 1.35
C ALA A 65 -13.57 5.46 1.83
N SER A 66 -14.50 5.77 0.91
CA SER A 66 -15.74 6.47 1.25
C SER A 66 -16.65 5.58 2.11
N GLU A 67 -17.51 6.20 2.91
CA GLU A 67 -18.52 5.48 3.70
C GLU A 67 -19.43 4.62 2.81
N GLU A 68 -19.77 5.10 1.63
CA GLU A 68 -20.53 4.36 0.62
C GLU A 68 -19.82 3.04 0.23
N LEU A 69 -18.52 3.09 -0.07
CA LEU A 69 -17.76 1.91 -0.44
C LEU A 69 -17.66 0.91 0.73
N VAL A 70 -17.44 1.43 1.95
CA VAL A 70 -17.42 0.60 3.16
C VAL A 70 -18.76 -0.14 3.34
N GLN A 71 -19.89 0.52 3.12
CA GLN A 71 -21.22 -0.11 3.22
C GLN A 71 -21.48 -1.15 2.12
N ILE A 72 -21.04 -0.89 0.89
CA ILE A 72 -21.16 -1.85 -0.23
C ILE A 72 -20.40 -3.12 0.11
N VAL A 73 -19.15 -2.99 0.56
CA VAL A 73 -18.30 -4.14 0.91
C VAL A 73 -18.85 -4.86 2.15
N GLN A 74 -19.30 -4.13 3.17
CA GLN A 74 -19.90 -4.73 4.36
C GLN A 74 -21.12 -5.59 3.99
N THR A 75 -21.99 -5.08 3.12
CA THR A 75 -23.18 -5.79 2.64
C THR A 75 -22.80 -7.05 1.85
N ALA A 76 -21.69 -7.02 1.11
CA ALA A 76 -21.23 -8.19 0.34
C ALA A 76 -20.66 -9.31 1.24
N LEU A 77 -20.16 -8.98 2.43
CA LEU A 77 -19.51 -9.93 3.34
C LEU A 77 -20.40 -10.47 4.46
N ASP A 78 -21.53 -9.80 4.72
CA ASP A 78 -22.48 -10.18 5.75
C ASP A 78 -23.27 -11.49 5.51
N PRO A 79 -23.63 -11.88 4.26
CA PRO A 79 -24.42 -13.08 4.00
C PRO A 79 -23.75 -14.37 4.52
N ASP A 80 -24.55 -15.29 5.07
CA ASP A 80 -24.10 -16.59 5.57
C ASP A 80 -23.49 -17.50 4.47
N THR A 81 -23.72 -17.17 3.19
CA THR A 81 -23.09 -17.85 2.06
C THR A 81 -21.64 -17.41 1.80
N VAL A 82 -21.21 -16.29 2.40
CA VAL A 82 -19.89 -15.68 2.19
C VAL A 82 -19.01 -15.84 3.42
N ARG A 83 -19.51 -15.45 4.60
CA ARG A 83 -18.78 -15.63 5.86
C ARG A 83 -19.13 -16.97 6.51
N PRO A 84 -18.18 -17.64 7.18
CA PRO A 84 -18.52 -18.68 8.13
C PRO A 84 -19.46 -18.17 9.22
N VAL A 85 -20.26 -19.08 9.76
CA VAL A 85 -21.31 -18.77 10.74
C VAL A 85 -20.76 -18.07 11.99
N GLY A 86 -19.55 -18.41 12.42
CA GLY A 86 -18.90 -17.84 13.61
C GLY A 86 -18.34 -16.44 13.40
N ASP A 87 -18.00 -16.08 12.16
CA ASP A 87 -17.22 -14.89 11.88
C ASP A 87 -18.12 -13.64 11.86
N ARG A 88 -17.55 -12.52 12.30
CA ARG A 88 -18.18 -11.20 12.38
C ARG A 88 -17.26 -10.19 11.69
N PRO A 89 -17.26 -10.14 10.34
CA PRO A 89 -16.44 -9.19 9.61
C PRO A 89 -16.98 -7.76 9.75
N ILE A 90 -16.09 -6.83 10.08
CA ILE A 90 -16.34 -5.40 10.14
C ILE A 90 -15.40 -4.73 9.13
N VAL A 91 -15.97 -4.04 8.16
CA VAL A 91 -15.23 -3.30 7.15
C VAL A 91 -14.90 -1.92 7.68
N LYS A 92 -13.63 -1.52 7.53
CA LYS A 92 -13.11 -0.22 7.95
C LYS A 92 -12.32 0.41 6.82
N SER A 93 -12.38 1.74 6.71
CA SER A 93 -11.45 2.48 5.86
C SER A 93 -10.06 2.47 6.48
N SER A 94 -9.03 2.31 5.65
CA SER A 94 -7.64 2.51 6.04
C SER A 94 -7.37 3.99 6.27
N ILE A 95 -6.58 4.33 7.29
CA ILE A 95 -6.23 5.71 7.64
C ILE A 95 -4.92 6.09 6.95
N ALA A 96 -4.92 7.22 6.23
CA ALA A 96 -3.73 7.69 5.54
C ALA A 96 -2.73 8.28 6.54
N THR A 97 -1.51 7.72 6.59
CA THR A 97 -0.40 8.31 7.34
C THR A 97 0.48 9.10 6.38
N ASN A 98 0.39 10.42 6.50
CA ASN A 98 1.08 11.35 5.63
C ASN A 98 2.58 11.36 5.92
N TYR A 99 3.39 11.27 4.87
CA TYR A 99 4.83 11.46 4.95
C TYR A 99 5.36 12.22 3.74
N GLN A 100 6.61 12.64 3.84
CA GLN A 100 7.33 13.38 2.80
C GLN A 100 8.67 12.71 2.56
N ILE A 101 9.14 12.77 1.32
CA ILE A 101 10.46 12.29 0.94
C ILE A 101 11.25 13.49 0.43
N GLU A 102 12.31 13.85 1.15
CA GLU A 102 13.27 14.87 0.72
C GLU A 102 14.67 14.27 0.74
N ALA A 103 15.33 14.28 -0.42
CA ALA A 103 16.66 13.71 -0.56
C ALA A 103 17.55 14.53 -1.49
N VAL A 104 18.85 14.49 -1.18
CA VAL A 104 19.93 15.08 -1.97
C VAL A 104 20.79 13.97 -2.52
N LEU A 105 20.95 13.96 -3.85
CA LEU A 105 21.74 12.98 -4.58
C LEU A 105 23.10 13.57 -4.94
N TYR A 106 24.14 12.77 -4.77
CA TYR A 106 25.50 13.09 -5.19
C TYR A 106 25.94 12.15 -6.29
N VAL A 107 26.40 12.74 -7.39
CA VAL A 107 26.63 12.07 -8.66
C VAL A 107 28.13 11.96 -8.94
N GLY A 108 28.56 10.88 -9.61
CA GLY A 108 29.96 10.74 -10.03
C GLY A 108 30.33 11.61 -11.23
N LYS A 109 31.63 11.95 -11.37
CA LYS A 109 32.21 12.92 -12.34
C LYS A 109 31.82 12.84 -13.82
N ASN A 110 31.26 11.73 -14.30
CA ASN A 110 31.05 11.47 -15.72
C ASN A 110 29.58 11.32 -16.12
N ALA A 111 28.64 11.60 -15.22
CA ALA A 111 27.23 11.35 -15.49
C ALA A 111 26.45 12.61 -15.89
N GLU A 112 25.46 12.44 -16.76
CA GLU A 112 24.51 13.50 -17.10
C GLU A 112 23.44 13.61 -16.00
N ASP A 113 23.55 14.66 -15.18
CA ASP A 113 22.73 14.88 -13.98
C ASP A 113 21.21 14.76 -14.24
N ALA A 114 20.74 15.22 -15.41
CA ALA A 114 19.33 15.22 -15.76
C ALA A 114 18.75 13.82 -15.95
N LEU A 115 19.47 12.93 -16.65
CA LEU A 115 19.01 11.56 -16.93
C LEU A 115 18.99 10.70 -15.67
N LEU A 116 19.97 10.90 -14.77
CA LEU A 116 20.01 10.21 -13.49
C LEU A 116 18.90 10.63 -12.54
N LEU A 117 18.63 11.94 -12.46
CA LEU A 117 17.53 12.45 -11.64
C LEU A 117 16.18 11.93 -12.14
N GLU A 118 15.98 11.84 -13.46
CA GLU A 118 14.77 11.25 -14.03
C GLU A 118 14.66 9.76 -13.67
N ALA A 119 15.74 8.99 -13.83
CA ALA A 119 15.75 7.57 -13.48
C ALA A 119 15.49 7.32 -11.99
N ALA A 120 16.06 8.13 -11.10
CA ALA A 120 15.82 8.09 -9.67
C ALA A 120 14.35 8.41 -9.34
N ASN A 121 13.77 9.42 -10.01
CA ASN A 121 12.36 9.76 -9.84
C ASN A 121 11.44 8.60 -10.25
N ILE A 122 11.68 7.97 -11.41
CA ILE A 122 10.88 6.83 -11.88
C ILE A 122 10.94 5.67 -10.88
N ARG A 123 12.12 5.38 -10.32
CA ARG A 123 12.28 4.32 -9.31
C ARG A 123 11.59 4.68 -8.00
N LEU A 124 11.70 5.94 -7.56
CA LEU A 124 11.02 6.41 -6.35
C LEU A 124 9.49 6.35 -6.53
N ASP A 125 8.96 6.76 -7.67
CA ASP A 125 7.52 6.69 -7.96
C ASP A 125 7.00 5.26 -7.95
N LYS A 126 7.78 4.33 -8.52
CA LYS A 126 7.47 2.92 -8.47
C LYS A 126 7.47 2.39 -7.03
N TYR A 127 8.43 2.83 -6.21
CA TYR A 127 8.50 2.47 -4.80
C TYR A 127 7.29 3.01 -4.03
N ILE A 128 6.99 4.31 -4.11
CA ILE A 128 5.85 4.95 -3.44
C ILE A 128 4.55 4.24 -3.79
N LYS A 129 4.33 3.96 -5.08
CA LYS A 129 3.13 3.26 -5.55
C LYS A 129 3.01 1.84 -5.01
N ASN A 130 4.12 1.12 -4.90
CA ASN A 130 4.13 -0.23 -4.35
C ASN A 130 3.94 -0.24 -2.82
N ALA A 131 4.44 0.80 -2.15
CA ALA A 131 4.39 0.95 -0.71
C ALA A 131 3.02 1.43 -0.21
N GLN A 132 2.13 1.96 -1.06
CA GLN A 132 0.79 2.44 -0.70
C GLN A 132 -0.20 1.32 -0.26
N LYS A 133 0.29 0.15 0.16
CA LYS A 133 -0.52 -0.97 0.62
C LYS A 133 -0.80 -0.84 2.12
N ASN A 134 -1.94 -1.36 2.56
CA ASN A 134 -2.34 -1.37 3.97
C ASN A 134 -1.35 -2.16 4.83
N GLY A 135 -0.86 -1.50 5.89
CA GLY A 135 0.14 -2.04 6.82
C GLY A 135 1.54 -2.16 6.27
N GLU A 136 1.84 -1.59 5.10
CA GLU A 136 3.21 -1.50 4.61
C GLU A 136 3.92 -0.35 5.30
N SER A 137 5.09 -0.64 5.87
CA SER A 137 5.91 0.35 6.57
C SER A 137 6.92 0.99 5.61
N ILE A 138 7.28 2.24 5.88
CA ILE A 138 8.27 2.97 5.09
C ILE A 138 9.61 2.95 5.85
N TYR A 139 10.57 2.22 5.32
CA TYR A 139 11.91 2.14 5.87
C TYR A 139 12.88 3.03 5.09
N LEU A 140 13.80 3.68 5.81
CA LEU A 140 14.86 4.48 5.21
C LEU A 140 15.71 3.65 4.25
N SER A 141 16.00 2.40 4.60
CA SER A 141 16.76 1.47 3.76
C SER A 141 16.12 1.25 2.37
N ALA A 142 14.80 1.18 2.31
CA ALA A 142 14.07 1.02 1.06
C ALA A 142 14.08 2.30 0.21
N ILE A 143 14.01 3.47 0.86
CA ILE A 143 14.15 4.78 0.18
C ILE A 143 15.56 4.92 -0.39
N TYR A 144 16.60 4.61 0.38
CA TYR A 144 17.98 4.58 -0.10
C TYR A 144 18.12 3.66 -1.31
N ALA A 145 17.60 2.43 -1.22
CA ALA A 145 17.66 1.46 -2.32
C ALA A 145 16.92 1.95 -3.58
N ALA A 146 15.80 2.67 -3.44
CA ALA A 146 15.07 3.23 -4.56
C ALA A 146 15.84 4.38 -5.24
N LEU A 147 16.55 5.19 -4.46
CA LEU A 147 17.31 6.35 -4.93
C LEU A 147 18.72 5.99 -5.44
N HIS A 148 19.31 4.87 -5.02
CA HIS A 148 20.58 4.39 -5.52
C HIS A 148 20.44 3.80 -6.93
N VAL A 149 20.49 4.68 -7.93
CA VAL A 149 20.62 4.34 -9.35
C VAL A 149 22.10 4.28 -9.71
N ASP A 150 22.43 3.51 -10.75
CA ASP A 150 23.79 3.46 -11.29
C ASP A 150 24.26 4.88 -11.64
N GLY A 151 25.44 5.29 -11.15
CA GLY A 151 25.96 6.65 -11.26
C GLY A 151 25.72 7.57 -10.05
N ILE A 152 24.88 7.17 -9.09
CA ILE A 152 24.71 7.87 -7.80
C ILE A 152 25.61 7.22 -6.75
N GLU A 153 26.58 7.98 -6.24
CA GLU A 153 27.54 7.47 -5.26
C GLU A 153 27.02 7.61 -3.82
N ARG A 154 26.34 8.71 -3.53
CA ARG A 154 25.83 9.00 -2.18
C ARG A 154 24.44 9.60 -2.25
N VAL A 155 23.59 9.15 -1.33
CA VAL A 155 22.25 9.70 -1.11
C VAL A 155 22.20 10.22 0.32
N GLU A 156 21.65 11.40 0.50
CA GLU A 156 21.36 11.99 1.81
C GLU A 156 19.87 12.26 1.92
N ILE A 157 19.20 11.57 2.85
CA ILE A 157 17.76 11.73 3.08
C ILE A 157 17.60 12.75 4.22
N ILE A 158 16.93 13.85 3.92
CA ILE A 158 16.58 14.91 4.87
C ILE A 158 15.28 14.55 5.59
N SER A 159 14.32 13.98 4.85
CA SER A 159 13.04 13.50 5.38
C SER A 159 12.60 12.24 4.63
N PRO A 160 12.09 11.21 5.31
CA PRO A 160 11.91 11.10 6.76
C PRO A 160 13.24 10.88 7.51
N THR A 161 13.30 11.23 8.80
CA THR A 161 14.51 11.07 9.64
C THR A 161 14.59 9.72 10.37
N ALA A 162 13.48 8.98 10.40
CA ALA A 162 13.35 7.67 11.02
C ALA A 162 12.40 6.80 10.19
N ASP A 163 12.43 5.49 10.45
CA ASP A 163 11.49 4.55 9.82
C ASP A 163 10.05 4.83 10.30
N LEU A 164 9.09 4.80 9.38
CA LEU A 164 7.67 4.90 9.69
C LEU A 164 7.05 3.50 9.68
N VAL A 165 6.85 2.96 10.88
CA VAL A 165 6.19 1.67 11.07
C VAL A 165 4.68 1.86 11.09
N MET A 166 3.98 1.21 10.17
CA MET A 166 2.52 1.25 10.05
C MET A 166 1.90 0.01 10.70
N ASP A 167 0.75 0.19 11.34
CA ASP A 167 -0.09 -0.92 11.74
C ASP A 167 -1.00 -1.37 10.57
N SER A 168 -1.79 -2.43 10.78
CA SER A 168 -2.69 -2.97 9.75
C SER A 168 -3.87 -2.06 9.35
N TYR A 169 -4.15 -1.00 10.13
CA TYR A 169 -5.23 -0.04 9.88
C TYR A 169 -4.76 1.19 9.11
N HIS A 170 -3.45 1.40 9.01
CA HIS A 170 -2.87 2.55 8.34
C HIS A 170 -2.23 2.16 7.02
N HIS A 171 -2.13 3.13 6.11
CA HIS A 171 -1.33 3.02 4.90
C HIS A 171 -0.50 4.29 4.70
N PRO A 172 0.68 4.19 4.10
CA PRO A 172 1.54 5.34 3.89
C PRO A 172 1.05 6.16 2.69
N TYR A 173 0.91 7.48 2.87
CA TYR A 173 0.54 8.42 1.81
C TYR A 173 1.63 9.48 1.64
N CYS A 174 2.30 9.48 0.47
CA CYS A 174 3.36 10.43 0.17
C CYS A 174 2.77 11.76 -0.29
N THR A 175 2.80 12.76 0.57
CA THR A 175 2.27 14.10 0.28
C THR A 175 3.18 14.93 -0.62
N THR A 176 4.49 14.78 -0.46
CA THR A 176 5.48 15.54 -1.23
C THR A 176 6.73 14.69 -1.40
N LYS A 177 7.27 14.69 -2.62
CA LYS A 177 8.60 14.16 -2.91
C LYS A 177 9.45 15.28 -3.52
N ASN A 178 10.66 15.45 -3.03
CA ASN A 178 11.62 16.38 -3.58
C ASN A 178 13.00 15.71 -3.63
N ILE A 179 13.58 15.66 -4.82
CA ILE A 179 14.90 15.09 -5.04
C ILE A 179 15.73 16.14 -5.75
N THR A 180 16.88 16.49 -5.19
CA THR A 180 17.79 17.49 -5.74
C THR A 180 19.19 16.92 -5.90
N VAL A 181 20.00 17.50 -6.78
CA VAL A 181 21.43 17.14 -6.94
C VAL A 181 22.26 18.09 -6.09
N GLY A 182 23.01 17.55 -5.12
CA GLY A 182 23.85 18.31 -4.19
C GLY A 182 25.23 18.64 -4.74
N GLY A 183 25.59 18.07 -5.90
CA GLY A 183 26.87 18.27 -6.58
C GLY A 183 27.52 16.96 -6.99
N VAL A 184 28.70 17.10 -7.60
CA VAL A 184 29.52 15.99 -8.09
C VAL A 184 30.61 15.69 -7.06
N ILE A 185 30.85 14.40 -6.78
CA ILE A 185 31.95 13.92 -5.92
C ILE A 185 33.07 13.33 -6.79
#